data_AF-A0A7W1SGM8-F1
#
_entry.id   AF-A0A7W1SGM8-F1
#
_cell.length_a   1.000
_cell.length_b   1.000
_cell.length_c   1.000
_cell.angle_alpha   90.00
_cell.angle_beta   90.00
_cell.angle_gamma   90.00
#
_symmetry.space_group_name_H-M   'P 1'
#
loop_
_entity.id
_entity.type
_entity.pdbx_description
1 polymer ?
#
loop_
_entity_poly.entity_id
_entity_poly.type
_entity_poly.pdbx_seq_one_letter_code
_entity_poly.pdbx_strand_id
1 'polypeptide(L)'
;MRVLTAVLCSLILVACGTRDEEPAAGAEAVAATPSIADFAGTWSNVVTLEGVDEPVPSTMSGSAAGDDWTMSLRDRENIPVQVHMKGDSLIGQSAEYASILRPGVMVDVRTASVLRDGELVGNVVATYRTANGEEQVRGTIRGTRVQ
;
A
#
# COMPACT_ATOMS: atom_id res chain seq x y z
N MET A 1 -19.02 -78.88 -14.91
CA MET A 1 -17.67 -79.48 -15.02
C MET A 1 -16.81 -78.79 -13.97
N ARG A 2 -16.58 -79.42 -12.82
CA ARG A 2 -15.32 -80.10 -12.43
C ARG A 2 -14.09 -79.18 -12.58
N VAL A 3 -13.18 -78.93 -11.62
CA VAL A 3 -12.83 -79.50 -10.31
C VAL A 3 -11.67 -78.62 -9.74
N LEU A 4 -11.56 -78.50 -8.40
CA LEU A 4 -10.42 -78.25 -7.48
C LEU A 4 -9.15 -77.48 -7.99
N THR A 5 -8.44 -76.63 -7.23
CA THR A 5 -7.73 -76.85 -5.94
C THR A 5 -7.08 -75.48 -5.61
N ALA A 6 -7.38 -74.75 -4.54
CA ALA A 6 -6.82 -74.82 -3.18
C ALA A 6 -5.27 -74.77 -3.06
N VAL A 7 -4.81 -73.83 -2.22
CA VAL A 7 -3.58 -73.83 -1.39
C VAL A 7 -2.25 -73.40 -2.04
N LEU A 8 -1.63 -72.30 -1.55
CA LEU A 8 -0.44 -72.34 -0.65
C LEU A 8 0.37 -71.02 -0.63
N CYS A 9 0.53 -70.46 0.57
CA CYS A 9 1.63 -69.68 1.15
C CYS A 9 2.46 -68.65 0.33
N SER A 10 2.36 -67.40 0.80
CA SER A 10 3.45 -66.53 1.28
C SER A 10 4.76 -66.40 0.49
N LEU A 11 5.03 -65.17 0.01
CA LEU A 11 6.32 -64.51 0.23
C LEU A 11 6.13 -62.99 0.18
N ILE A 12 6.33 -62.37 1.34
CA ILE A 12 6.45 -60.93 1.54
C ILE A 12 7.77 -60.50 0.92
N LEU A 13 7.71 -59.60 -0.08
CA LEU A 13 8.82 -58.72 -0.41
C LEU A 13 8.35 -57.30 -0.16
N VAL A 14 8.66 -56.78 1.03
CA VAL A 14 8.77 -55.35 1.27
C VAL A 14 9.97 -54.88 0.44
N ALA A 15 9.69 -54.33 -0.73
CA ALA A 15 10.63 -53.49 -1.45
C ALA A 15 10.13 -52.05 -1.30
N CYS A 16 10.92 -51.21 -0.64
CA CYS A 16 10.79 -49.76 -0.68
C CYS A 16 10.99 -49.30 -2.12
N GLY A 17 9.93 -49.35 -2.92
CA GLY A 17 9.85 -48.70 -4.22
C GLY A 17 9.25 -47.32 -4.00
N THR A 18 10.10 -46.31 -4.09
CA THR A 18 9.78 -44.88 -4.15
C THR A 18 8.50 -44.66 -4.96
N ARG A 19 7.45 -44.16 -4.32
CA ARG A 19 6.35 -43.54 -5.05
C ARG A 19 6.92 -42.30 -5.72
N ASP A 20 6.95 -42.30 -7.05
CA ASP A 20 6.99 -41.06 -7.82
C ASP A 20 5.69 -40.30 -7.52
N GLU A 21 5.74 -39.49 -6.46
CA GLU A 21 4.81 -38.39 -6.24
C GLU A 21 5.17 -37.33 -7.27
N GLU A 22 4.40 -37.31 -8.36
CA GLU A 22 4.35 -36.17 -9.27
C GLU A 22 4.05 -34.93 -8.42
N PRO A 23 4.98 -33.96 -8.29
CA PRO A 23 4.70 -32.79 -7.49
C PRO A 23 3.58 -32.04 -8.20
N ALA A 24 2.45 -31.88 -7.51
CA ALA A 24 1.37 -31.01 -7.94
C ALA A 24 1.96 -29.61 -8.19
N ALA A 25 2.18 -29.30 -9.47
CA ALA A 25 2.64 -27.99 -9.91
C ALA A 25 1.48 -27.01 -9.75
N GLY A 26 1.47 -26.36 -8.59
CA GLY A 26 0.55 -25.30 -8.23
C GLY A 26 1.09 -24.51 -7.06
N ALA A 27 2.39 -24.18 -7.09
CA ALA A 27 2.93 -23.16 -6.21
C ALA A 27 2.31 -21.82 -6.65
N GLU A 28 1.22 -21.42 -6.00
CA GLU A 28 0.72 -20.06 -6.11
C GLU A 28 1.85 -19.11 -5.69
N ALA A 29 2.31 -18.27 -6.62
CA ALA A 29 3.30 -17.25 -6.31
C ALA A 29 2.72 -16.32 -5.25
N VAL A 30 3.26 -16.38 -4.03
CA VAL A 30 2.89 -15.45 -2.97
C VAL A 30 3.26 -14.05 -3.45
N ALA A 31 2.26 -13.18 -3.60
CA ALA A 31 2.50 -11.79 -3.95
C ALA A 31 3.45 -11.16 -2.92
N ALA A 32 4.52 -10.52 -3.38
CA ALA A 32 5.48 -9.87 -2.51
C ALA A 32 4.80 -8.74 -1.71
N THR A 33 5.11 -8.66 -0.41
CA THR A 33 4.66 -7.55 0.44
C THR A 33 5.27 -6.23 -0.06
N PRO A 34 4.48 -5.18 -0.28
CA PRO A 34 5.00 -3.88 -0.69
C PRO A 34 5.96 -3.27 0.34
N SER A 35 6.91 -2.50 -0.17
CA SER A 35 7.93 -1.75 0.56
C SER A 35 7.90 -0.28 0.15
N ILE A 36 8.59 0.61 0.89
CA ILE A 36 8.70 2.03 0.52
C ILE A 36 9.32 2.20 -0.89
N ALA A 37 10.21 1.29 -1.29
CA ALA A 37 10.84 1.31 -2.61
C ALA A 37 9.83 1.23 -3.77
N ASP A 38 8.73 0.50 -3.60
CA ASP A 38 7.68 0.38 -4.61
C ASP A 38 6.93 1.71 -4.83
N PHE A 39 6.95 2.58 -3.83
CA PHE A 39 6.34 3.90 -3.87
C PHE A 39 7.34 5.01 -4.25
N ALA A 40 8.64 4.78 -4.17
CA ALA A 40 9.68 5.79 -4.43
C ALA A 40 9.53 6.41 -5.82
N GLY A 41 9.77 7.72 -5.94
CA GLY A 41 9.61 8.50 -7.16
C GLY A 41 8.78 9.76 -6.93
N THR A 42 8.32 10.39 -8.01
CA THR A 42 7.49 11.60 -7.97
C THR A 42 6.07 11.27 -8.40
N TRP A 43 5.10 11.80 -7.66
CA TRP A 43 3.67 11.58 -7.83
C TRP A 43 2.93 12.90 -7.95
N SER A 44 2.13 13.03 -9.01
CA SER A 44 1.13 14.10 -9.14
C SER A 44 -0.16 13.63 -8.49
N ASN A 45 -0.51 14.23 -7.35
CA ASN A 45 -1.65 13.85 -6.55
C ASN A 45 -2.81 14.82 -6.68
N VAL A 46 -4.01 14.29 -6.48
CA VAL A 46 -5.25 15.03 -6.30
C VAL A 46 -5.91 14.54 -5.03
N VAL A 47 -6.13 15.48 -4.10
CA VAL A 47 -6.85 15.24 -2.85
C VAL A 47 -8.26 15.81 -2.96
N THR A 48 -9.27 15.01 -2.63
CA THR A 48 -10.67 15.45 -2.53
C THR A 48 -11.10 15.34 -1.07
N LEU A 49 -11.37 16.48 -0.43
CA LEU A 49 -11.81 16.56 0.97
C LEU A 49 -13.33 16.66 1.04
N GLU A 50 -13.92 16.05 2.07
CA GLU A 50 -15.35 16.16 2.37
C GLU A 50 -15.72 17.62 2.66
N GLY A 51 -16.78 18.12 2.01
CA GLY A 51 -17.25 19.50 2.17
C GLY A 51 -16.37 20.56 1.52
N VAL A 52 -15.40 20.19 0.70
CA VAL A 52 -14.61 21.11 -0.14
C VAL A 52 -14.93 20.82 -1.61
N ASP A 53 -15.41 21.84 -2.32
CA ASP A 53 -15.90 21.68 -3.70
C ASP A 53 -14.76 21.39 -4.70
N GLU A 54 -13.62 22.06 -4.52
CA GLU A 54 -12.48 21.94 -5.43
C GLU A 54 -11.42 20.95 -4.90
N PRO A 55 -10.99 19.97 -5.72
CA PRO A 55 -9.87 19.11 -5.36
C PRO A 55 -8.56 19.89 -5.23
N VAL A 56 -7.72 19.47 -4.30
CA VAL A 56 -6.42 20.07 -4.02
C VAL A 56 -5.32 19.30 -4.75
N PRO A 57 -4.65 19.88 -5.75
CA PRO A 57 -3.49 19.27 -6.38
C PRO A 57 -2.25 19.39 -5.50
N SER A 58 -1.43 18.34 -5.46
CA SER A 58 -0.11 18.37 -4.83
C SER A 58 0.88 17.49 -5.61
N THR A 59 2.17 17.71 -5.40
CA THR A 59 3.22 16.78 -5.84
C THR A 59 3.83 16.14 -4.61
N MET A 60 4.04 14.83 -4.61
CA MET A 60 4.77 14.13 -3.55
C MET A 60 5.97 13.42 -4.17
N SER A 61 7.13 13.54 -3.55
CA SER A 61 8.36 12.90 -4.04
C SER A 61 9.17 12.33 -2.90
N GLY A 62 9.87 11.23 -3.14
CA GLY A 62 10.84 10.68 -2.20
C GLY A 62 11.55 9.45 -2.74
N SER A 63 12.64 9.06 -2.10
CA SER A 63 13.45 7.90 -2.46
C SER A 63 12.97 6.62 -1.78
N ALA A 64 13.59 5.51 -2.15
CA ALA A 64 13.39 4.20 -1.53
C ALA A 64 13.87 4.14 -0.07
N ALA A 65 14.72 5.07 0.37
CA ALA A 65 15.19 5.13 1.75
C ALA A 65 14.10 5.60 2.73
N GLY A 66 13.18 6.46 2.26
CA GLY A 66 12.01 6.89 3.03
C GLY A 66 12.21 8.13 3.91
N ASP A 67 13.42 8.67 4.00
CA ASP A 67 13.76 9.80 4.89
C ASP A 67 13.76 11.18 4.20
N ASP A 68 13.65 11.20 2.87
CA ASP A 68 13.69 12.39 2.01
C ASP A 68 12.34 12.76 1.38
N TRP A 69 11.24 12.22 1.91
CA TRP A 69 9.92 12.44 1.35
C TRP A 69 9.41 13.86 1.60
N THR A 70 8.87 14.47 0.54
CA THR A 70 8.30 15.82 0.58
C THR A 70 7.00 15.92 -0.19
N MET A 71 6.15 16.87 0.20
CA MET A 71 4.95 17.28 -0.50
C MET A 71 5.06 18.76 -0.91
N SER A 72 4.76 19.07 -2.16
CA SER A 72 4.68 20.43 -2.69
C SER A 72 3.25 20.79 -3.00
N LEU A 73 2.86 22.00 -2.61
CA LEU A 73 1.61 22.65 -3.01
C LEU A 73 1.97 23.81 -3.97
N ARG A 74 1.05 24.19 -4.85
CA ARG A 74 1.29 25.30 -5.79
C ARG A 74 1.75 26.54 -5.03
N ASP A 75 2.83 27.16 -5.50
CA ASP A 75 3.43 28.38 -4.96
C ASP A 75 3.82 28.30 -3.46
N ARG A 76 4.13 27.10 -2.97
CA ARG A 76 4.61 26.85 -1.60
C ARG A 76 5.96 26.16 -1.59
N GLU A 77 6.68 26.36 -0.50
CA GLU A 77 7.87 25.56 -0.18
C GLU A 77 7.49 24.08 0.04
N ASN A 78 8.46 23.20 -0.20
CA ASN A 78 8.29 21.77 0.04
C ASN A 78 8.09 21.49 1.52
N ILE A 79 7.02 20.76 1.83
CA ILE A 79 6.64 20.33 3.18
C ILE A 79 7.22 18.94 3.40
N PRO A 80 8.05 18.73 4.44
CA PRO A 80 8.56 17.39 4.78
C PRO A 80 7.42 16.42 5.10
N VAL A 81 7.56 15.17 4.67
CA VAL A 81 6.61 14.07 4.92
C VAL A 81 7.37 12.89 5.50
N GLN A 82 6.96 12.40 6.66
CA GLN A 82 7.43 11.14 7.20
C GLN A 82 6.63 10.00 6.60
N VAL A 83 7.30 8.95 6.12
CA VAL A 83 6.64 7.79 5.55
C VAL A 83 7.00 6.49 6.26
N HIS A 84 6.05 5.56 6.31
CA HIS A 84 6.29 4.18 6.75
C HIS A 84 5.22 3.24 6.18
N MET A 85 5.52 1.94 6.14
CA MET A 85 4.55 0.92 5.71
C MET A 85 3.65 0.48 6.87
N LYS A 86 2.37 0.26 6.59
CA LYS A 86 1.44 -0.46 7.46
C LYS A 86 0.61 -1.42 6.60
N GLY A 87 0.91 -2.72 6.67
CA GLY A 87 0.32 -3.69 5.74
C GLY A 87 0.78 -3.40 4.31
N ASP A 88 -0.16 -3.26 3.38
CA ASP A 88 0.09 -2.89 1.98
C ASP A 88 0.08 -1.37 1.73
N SER A 89 -0.16 -0.58 2.78
CA SER A 89 -0.35 0.87 2.66
C SER A 89 0.92 1.63 3.03
N LEU A 90 1.30 2.59 2.19
CA LEU A 90 2.23 3.66 2.56
C LEU A 90 1.44 4.70 3.38
N ILE A 91 1.88 4.89 4.62
CA ILE A 91 1.39 5.96 5.48
C ILE A 91 2.31 7.17 5.30
N GLY A 92 1.75 8.30 4.90
CA GLY A 92 2.44 9.59 4.89
C GLY A 92 1.90 10.51 5.99
N GLN A 93 2.78 11.22 6.68
CA GLN A 93 2.43 12.26 7.65
C GLN A 93 3.24 13.51 7.35
N SER A 94 2.57 14.59 6.95
CA SER A 94 3.24 15.86 6.71
C SER A 94 3.66 16.52 8.04
N ALA A 95 4.69 17.35 7.98
CA ALA A 95 4.86 18.42 8.95
C ALA A 95 3.63 19.35 8.95
N GLU A 96 3.48 20.15 10.00
CA GLU A 96 2.44 21.18 10.06
C GLU A 96 2.80 22.34 9.11
N TYR A 97 1.81 22.87 8.40
CA TYR A 97 1.98 23.98 7.47
C TYR A 97 0.74 24.90 7.43
N ALA A 98 0.88 26.11 6.90
CA ALA A 98 -0.23 27.04 6.76
C ALA A 98 -1.22 26.54 5.70
N SER A 99 -2.49 26.41 6.07
CA SER A 99 -3.54 25.94 5.17
C SER A 99 -3.73 26.86 3.96
N ILE A 100 -3.83 26.27 2.78
CA ILE A 100 -4.21 26.99 1.55
C ILE A 100 -5.72 27.17 1.40
N LEU A 101 -6.52 26.39 2.15
CA LEU A 101 -7.98 26.44 2.11
C LEU A 101 -8.57 27.34 3.21
N ARG A 102 -7.85 27.52 4.31
CA ARG A 102 -8.30 28.22 5.52
C ARG A 102 -7.24 29.24 5.94
N PRO A 103 -7.34 30.51 5.52
CA PRO A 103 -6.34 31.53 5.83
C PRO A 103 -6.06 31.66 7.33
N GLY A 104 -4.79 31.66 7.72
CA GLY A 104 -4.36 31.81 9.12
C GLY A 104 -4.51 30.55 9.99
N VAL A 105 -4.96 29.43 9.42
CA VAL A 105 -5.13 28.14 10.13
C VAL A 105 -3.98 27.21 9.75
N MET A 106 -3.35 26.58 10.74
CA MET A 106 -2.34 25.55 10.51
C MET A 106 -3.00 24.19 10.26
N VAL A 107 -2.36 23.34 9.46
CA VAL A 107 -2.85 22.01 9.12
C VAL A 107 -1.70 21.01 9.02
N ASP A 108 -1.93 19.79 9.47
CA ASP A 108 -1.13 18.63 9.10
C ASP A 108 -2.00 17.63 8.35
N VAL A 109 -1.38 16.82 7.49
CA VAL A 109 -2.08 15.85 6.65
C VAL A 109 -1.49 14.47 6.84
N ARG A 110 -2.38 13.51 7.09
CA ARG A 110 -2.07 12.08 7.13
C ARG A 110 -2.71 11.38 5.95
N THR A 111 -1.93 10.60 5.20
CA THR A 111 -2.43 9.74 4.12
C THR A 111 -2.21 8.27 4.45
N ALA A 112 -3.06 7.42 3.88
CA ALA A 112 -2.85 5.98 3.81
C ALA A 112 -3.19 5.55 2.38
N SER A 113 -2.16 5.21 1.60
CA SER A 113 -2.29 4.93 0.17
C SER A 113 -1.72 3.57 -0.17
N VAL A 114 -2.41 2.86 -1.06
CA VAL A 114 -1.93 1.62 -1.68
C VAL A 114 -1.56 1.89 -3.13
N LEU A 115 -0.66 1.07 -3.67
CA LEU A 115 -0.42 1.02 -5.10
C LEU A 115 -1.46 0.07 -5.74
N ARG A 116 -2.20 0.58 -6.74
CA ARG A 116 -3.19 -0.19 -7.52
C ARG A 116 -3.05 0.22 -8.98
N ASP A 117 -2.78 -0.73 -9.85
CA ASP A 117 -2.63 -0.51 -11.30
C ASP A 117 -1.64 0.61 -11.68
N GLY A 118 -0.58 0.79 -10.88
CA GLY A 118 0.44 1.83 -11.06
C GLY A 118 0.06 3.21 -10.50
N GLU A 119 -1.11 3.35 -9.90
CA GLU A 119 -1.59 4.57 -9.26
C GLU A 119 -1.55 4.47 -7.74
N LEU A 120 -1.35 5.60 -7.07
CA LEU A 120 -1.64 5.73 -5.64
C LEU A 120 -3.13 5.94 -5.48
N VAL A 121 -3.76 5.13 -4.64
CA VAL A 121 -5.15 5.32 -4.24
C VAL A 121 -5.23 5.17 -2.73
N GLY A 122 -5.89 6.11 -2.07
CA GLY A 122 -5.89 6.13 -0.62
C GLY A 122 -6.91 7.06 0.02
N ASN A 123 -6.81 7.12 1.34
CA ASN A 123 -7.57 8.04 2.17
C ASN A 123 -6.64 9.11 2.74
N VAL A 124 -7.21 10.27 3.04
CA VAL A 124 -6.52 11.37 3.69
C VAL A 124 -7.32 11.88 4.88
N VAL A 125 -6.62 12.35 5.91
CA VAL A 125 -7.17 13.14 7.01
C VAL A 125 -6.34 14.41 7.11
N ALA A 126 -7.00 15.56 7.01
CA ALA A 126 -6.42 16.87 7.28
C ALA A 126 -6.85 17.30 8.69
N THR A 127 -5.88 17.60 9.56
CA THR A 127 -6.14 18.05 10.93
C THR A 127 -5.82 19.54 11.04
N TYR A 128 -6.85 20.36 11.14
CA TYR A 128 -6.73 21.82 11.25
C TYR A 128 -6.62 22.26 12.70
N ARG A 129 -5.70 23.19 12.98
CA ARG A 129 -5.56 23.87 14.28
C ARG A 129 -6.40 25.15 14.28
N THR A 130 -7.62 25.05 14.78
CA THR A 130 -8.57 26.17 14.83
C THR A 130 -8.53 26.85 16.20
N ALA A 131 -9.17 28.02 16.33
CA ALA A 131 -9.33 28.69 17.61
C ALA A 131 -10.11 27.86 18.65
N ASN A 132 -10.94 26.90 18.20
CA ASN A 132 -11.75 26.03 19.05
C ASN A 132 -11.09 24.67 19.30
N GLY A 133 -9.84 24.48 18.87
CA GLY A 133 -9.11 23.20 18.95
C GLY A 133 -8.91 22.53 17.60
N GLU A 134 -8.69 21.22 17.62
CA GLU A 134 -8.45 20.42 16.42
C GLU A 134 -9.76 20.08 15.69
N GLU A 135 -9.76 20.26 14.38
CA GLU A 135 -10.84 19.83 13.50
C GLU A 135 -10.28 18.91 12.41
N GLN A 136 -10.88 17.74 12.23
CA GLN A 136 -10.48 16.79 11.20
C GLN A 136 -11.44 16.80 10.02
N VAL A 137 -10.88 16.90 8.82
CA VAL A 137 -11.60 16.73 7.56
C VAL A 137 -11.03 15.52 6.83
N ARG A 138 -11.91 14.60 6.44
CA ARG A 138 -11.53 13.36 5.74
C ARG A 138 -11.64 13.55 4.25
N GLY A 139 -11.01 12.65 3.51
CA GLY A 139 -11.08 12.66 2.06
C GLY A 139 -10.37 11.48 1.42
N THR A 140 -10.22 11.58 0.11
CA THR A 140 -9.48 10.60 -0.69
C THR A 140 -8.29 11.25 -1.38
N ILE A 141 -7.28 10.44 -1.68
CA ILE A 141 -6.12 10.83 -2.47
C ILE A 141 -5.97 9.87 -3.64
N ARG A 142 -5.70 10.43 -4.83
CA ARG A 142 -5.25 9.68 -6.00
C ARG A 142 -3.96 10.28 -6.52
N GLY A 143 -3.04 9.46 -6.99
CA GLY A 143 -1.75 9.91 -7.51
C GLY A 143 -1.30 9.14 -8.73
N THR A 144 -0.84 9.85 -9.75
CA THR A 144 -0.17 9.26 -10.91
C THR A 144 1.31 9.56 -10.85
N ARG A 145 2.13 8.59 -11.29
CA ARG A 145 3.57 8.76 -11.31
C ARG A 145 3.97 9.76 -12.41
N VAL A 146 4.81 10.72 -12.06
CA VAL A 146 5.41 11.65 -13.02
C VAL A 146 6.58 10.93 -13.68
N GLN A 147 6.56 10.83 -15.01
CA GLN A 147 7.64 10.23 -15.80
C GLN A 147 8.86 11.14 -15.90
#